data_AF-A0A941NZE0-F1
#
_entry.id   AF-A0A941NZE0-F1
#
_cell.length_a   1.000
_cell.length_b   1.000
_cell.length_c   1.000
_cell.angle_alpha   90.00
_cell.angle_beta   90.00
_cell.angle_gamma   90.00
#
_symmetry.space_group_name_H-M   'P 1'
#
loop_
_entity.id
_entity.type
_entity.pdbx_description
1 polymer ?
#
loop_
_entity_poly.entity_id
_entity_poly.type
_entity_poly.pdbx_seq_one_letter_code
_entity_poly.pdbx_strand_id
1 'polypeptide(L)' 'MSSIKISIRLVDGGLQEFDESPAFLQKLYSLQSQGFTGKQLVHHLITDDWGRPPIVIEISGKDSDDKNIEIRIPYA' A
#
# COMPACT_ATOMS: atom_id res chain seq x y z
N MET A 1 -16.27 -7.50 8.24
CA MET A 1 -15.38 -7.70 7.09
C MET A 1 -14.33 -6.61 7.18
N SER A 2 -13.10 -6.97 7.55
CA SER A 2 -12.01 -6.00 7.59
C SER A 2 -11.59 -5.73 6.14
N SER A 3 -11.60 -4.48 5.71
CA SER A 3 -11.16 -4.05 4.37
C SER A 3 -10.08 -3.00 4.53
N ILE A 4 -9.07 -3.06 3.66
CA ILE A 4 -7.92 -2.16 3.66
C ILE A 4 -8.05 -1.26 2.45
N LYS A 5 -8.09 0.05 2.67
CA LYS A 5 -8.08 1.04 1.60
C LYS A 5 -6.64 1.40 1.26
N ILE A 6 -6.29 1.25 0.01
CA ILE A 6 -5.00 1.65 -0.55
C ILE A 6 -5.24 2.90 -1.39
N SER A 7 -4.56 3.98 -1.05
CA SER A 7 -4.62 5.27 -1.73
C SER A 7 -3.23 5.58 -2.30
N ILE A 8 -3.12 5.60 -3.62
CA ILE A 8 -1.89 5.86 -4.36
C ILE A 8 -1.95 7.27 -4.93
N ARG A 9 -1.00 8.12 -4.57
CA ARG A 9 -0.80 9.43 -5.19
C ARG A 9 0.21 9.33 -6.31
N LEU A 10 -0.18 9.78 -7.49
CA LEU A 10 0.62 9.82 -8.71
C LEU A 10 1.33 11.16 -8.86
N VAL A 11 2.39 11.17 -9.67
CA VAL A 11 3.19 12.39 -9.95
C VAL A 11 2.40 13.56 -10.52
N ASP A 12 1.31 13.29 -11.22
CA ASP A 12 0.43 14.32 -11.81
C ASP A 12 -0.65 14.84 -10.85
N GLY A 13 -0.60 14.46 -9.58
CA GLY A 13 -1.65 14.77 -8.60
C GLY A 13 -2.89 13.87 -8.71
N GLY A 14 -2.84 12.86 -9.59
CA GLY A 14 -3.86 11.81 -9.65
C GLY A 14 -3.89 10.98 -8.37
N LEU A 15 -5.09 10.60 -7.93
CA LEU A 15 -5.31 9.73 -6.79
C LEU A 15 -6.00 8.46 -7.29
N GLN A 16 -5.41 7.29 -6.98
CA GLN A 16 -6.06 6.00 -7.18
C GLN A 16 -6.37 5.39 -5.83
N GLU A 17 -7.62 5.00 -5.62
CA GLU A 17 -8.05 4.37 -4.38
C GLU A 17 -8.73 3.05 -4.69
N PHE A 18 -8.35 2.00 -3.97
CA PHE A 18 -8.98 0.69 -4.07
C PHE A 18 -8.98 -0.04 -2.73
N ASP A 19 -9.98 -0.87 -2.55
CA ASP A 19 -10.12 -1.70 -1.37
C ASP A 19 -9.49 -3.07 -1.62
N GLU A 20 -8.75 -3.55 -0.64
CA GLU A 20 -8.04 -4.81 -0.65
C GLU A 20 -8.35 -5.62 0.61
N SER A 21 -8.05 -6.91 0.52
CA SER A 21 -8.25 -7.83 1.63
C SER A 21 -7.23 -7.61 2.77
N PRO A 22 -7.55 -7.96 4.02
CA PRO A 22 -6.59 -7.87 5.14
C PRO A 22 -5.31 -8.69 4.93
N ALA A 23 -5.38 -9.75 4.12
CA ALA A 23 -4.22 -10.54 3.71
C ALA A 23 -3.12 -9.69 3.05
N PHE A 24 -3.49 -8.55 2.45
CA PHE A 24 -2.57 -7.59 1.88
C PHE A 24 -1.60 -7.01 2.93
N LEU A 25 -2.07 -6.74 4.14
CA LEU A 25 -1.22 -6.27 5.24
C LEU A 25 -0.22 -7.33 5.67
N GLN A 26 -0.63 -8.60 5.75
CA GLN A 26 0.30 -9.69 6.09
C GLN A 26 1.43 -9.80 5.06
N LYS A 27 1.11 -9.63 3.78
CA LYS A 27 2.10 -9.58 2.69
C LYS A 27 3.02 -8.37 2.83
N LEU A 28 2.47 -7.19 3.15
CA LEU A 28 3.25 -5.97 3.40
C LEU A 28 4.24 -6.15 4.54
N TYR A 29 3.79 -6.63 5.70
CA TYR A 29 4.66 -6.86 6.85
C TYR A 29 5.73 -7.92 6.55
N SER A 30 5.38 -8.97 5.81
CA SER A 30 6.35 -9.98 5.39
C SER A 30 7.43 -9.41 4.47
N LEU A 31 7.07 -8.53 3.53
CA LEU A 31 8.04 -7.88 2.64
C LEU A 31 8.91 -6.87 3.38
N GLN A 32 8.32 -6.07 4.28
CA GLN A 32 9.09 -5.16 5.13
C GLN A 32 10.06 -5.91 6.04
N SER A 33 9.63 -7.05 6.61
CA SER A 33 10.49 -7.91 7.43
C SER A 33 11.62 -8.57 6.62
N GLN A 34 11.46 -8.73 5.31
CA GLN A 34 12.53 -9.17 4.41
C GLN A 34 13.49 -8.04 4.02
N GLY A 35 13.22 -6.80 4.44
CA GLY A 35 14.03 -5.62 4.13
C GLY A 35 13.61 -4.87 2.86
N PHE A 36 12.50 -5.25 2.22
CA PHE A 36 11.98 -4.51 1.08
C PHE A 36 11.40 -3.17 1.53
N THR A 37 11.81 -2.09 0.86
CA THR A 37 11.36 -0.72 1.13
C THR A 37 11.13 0.05 -0.17
N GLY A 38 10.39 1.16 -0.06
CA GLY A 38 10.13 2.08 -1.18
C GLY A 38 9.57 1.39 -2.41
N LYS A 39 10.17 1.67 -3.57
CA LYS A 39 9.76 1.13 -4.88
C LYS A 39 9.70 -0.40 -4.92
N GLN A 40 10.68 -1.11 -4.35
CA GLN A 40 10.72 -2.58 -4.41
C GLN A 40 9.57 -3.20 -3.61
N LEU A 41 9.29 -2.65 -2.43
CA LEU A 41 8.15 -3.09 -1.62
C LEU A 41 6.86 -2.95 -2.42
N VAL A 42 6.62 -1.77 -3.00
CA VAL A 42 5.41 -1.49 -3.75
C VAL A 42 5.31 -2.40 -4.98
N HIS A 43 6.40 -2.61 -5.72
CA HIS A 43 6.45 -3.50 -6.88
C HIS A 43 6.04 -4.95 -6.54
N HIS A 44 6.46 -5.46 -5.39
CA HIS A 44 6.07 -6.79 -4.92
C HIS A 44 4.65 -6.84 -4.36
N LEU A 45 4.17 -5.72 -3.82
CA LEU A 45 2.91 -5.61 -3.13
C LEU A 45 1.75 -5.43 -4.11
N ILE A 46 1.88 -4.47 -5.02
CA ILE A 46 0.90 -4.05 -6.01
C ILE A 46 1.61 -4.10 -7.36
N THR A 47 1.05 -4.79 -8.34
CA THR A 47 1.61 -4.84 -9.69
C THR A 47 1.71 -3.41 -10.24
N ASP A 48 2.87 -3.03 -10.78
CA ASP A 48 3.27 -1.67 -11.25
C ASP A 48 2.37 -1.07 -12.37
N ASP A 49 1.16 -1.58 -12.59
CA ASP A 49 0.21 -1.15 -13.62
C ASP A 49 -0.53 0.13 -13.21
N TRP A 50 0.19 1.12 -12.69
CA TRP A 50 -0.39 2.40 -12.26
C TRP A 50 -0.48 3.41 -13.41
N GLY A 51 0.00 3.05 -14.60
CA GLY A 51 0.11 3.90 -15.79
C GLY A 51 1.14 5.04 -15.64
N ARG A 52 1.20 5.70 -14.48
CA ARG A 52 2.13 6.76 -14.12
C ARG A 52 2.84 6.42 -12.81
N PRO A 53 4.08 6.89 -12.60
CA PRO A 53 4.81 6.58 -11.39
C PRO A 53 4.10 7.18 -10.16
N PRO A 54 3.88 6.39 -9.09
CA PRO A 54 3.39 6.91 -7.83
C PRO A 54 4.48 7.73 -7.13
N ILE A 55 4.07 8.70 -6.32
CA ILE A 55 4.94 9.46 -5.40
C ILE A 55 4.88 8.80 -4.02
N VAL A 56 3.67 8.49 -3.55
CA VAL A 56 3.45 7.96 -2.22
C VAL A 56 2.27 7.00 -2.25
N ILE A 57 2.43 5.90 -1.53
CA ILE A 57 1.39 4.90 -1.33
C ILE A 57 0.98 5.01 0.13
N GLU A 58 -0.28 5.35 0.35
CA GLU A 58 -0.92 5.45 1.65
C GLU A 58 -1.84 4.24 1.80
N ILE A 59 -1.60 3.42 2.82
CA ILE A 59 -2.40 2.23 3.10
C ILE A 59 -3.08 2.48 4.42
N SER A 60 -4.40 2.53 4.40
CA SER A 60 -5.23 2.82 5.56
C SER A 60 -6.27 1.72 5.73
N GLY A 61 -6.50 1.26 6.95
CA GLY A 61 -7.50 0.22 7.15
C GLY A 61 -7.66 -0.16 8.62
N LYS A 62 -8.56 -1.11 8.85
CA LYS A 62 -8.75 -1.70 10.18
C LYS A 62 -8.31 -3.15 10.16
N ASP A 63 -7.47 -3.51 11.12
CA ASP A 63 -7.14 -4.92 11.33
C ASP A 63 -8.33 -5.71 11.90
N SER A 64 -8.20 -7.02 11.95
CA SER A 64 -9.03 -7.95 12.73
C SER A 64 -9.33 -7.49 14.16
N ASP A 65 -8.41 -6.73 14.77
CA ASP A 65 -8.51 -6.20 16.14
C ASP A 65 -9.14 -4.78 16.21
N ASP A 66 -9.78 -4.31 15.13
CA ASP A 66 -10.31 -2.94 14.94
C ASP A 66 -9.25 -1.82 15.08
N LYS A 67 -7.97 -2.18 15.08
CA LYS A 67 -6.87 -1.23 15.11
C LYS A 67 -6.76 -0.51 13.77
N ASN A 68 -6.77 0.82 13.82
CA ASN A 68 -6.46 1.64 12.67
C ASN A 68 -4.99 1.45 12.30
N ILE A 69 -4.76 1.00 11.08
CA ILE A 69 -3.46 0.87 10.47
C ILE A 69 -3.35 1.96 9.42
N GLU A 70 -2.32 2.79 9.53
CA GLU A 70 -1.98 3.80 8.53
C GLU A 70 -0.49 3.67 8.22
N ILE A 71 -0.17 3.35 6.97
CA ILE A 71 1.18 3.09 6.50
C ILE A 71 1.42 3.99 5.31
N ARG A 72 2.48 4.79 5.37
CA ARG A 72 2.95 5.62 4.26
C ARG A 72 4.25 5.07 3.72
N ILE A 73 4.23 4.67 2.45
CA ILE A 73 5.41 4.20 1.74
C ILE A 73 5.76 5.26 0.68
N PRO A 74 6.86 6.01 0.86
CA PRO A 74 7.35 6.89 -0.19
C PRO A 74 7.91 6.05 -1.35
N TYR A 75 7.54 6.40 -2.58
CA TYR A 75 8.08 5.80 -3.80
C TYR A 75 9.28 6.63 -4.29
N ALA A 76 10.29 6.76 -3.42
CA ALA A 76 11.55 7.45 -3.70
C ALA A 76 12.65 6.47 -4.10
#